data_AF-A0A9D8AQL3-F1
#
_entry.id   AF-A0A9D8AQL3-F1
#
_cell.length_a   1.000
_cell.length_b   1.000
_cell.length_c   1.000
_cell.angle_alpha   90.00
_cell.angle_beta   90.00
_cell.angle_gamma   90.00
#
_symmetry.space_group_name_H-M   'P 1'
#
loop_
_entity.id
_entity.type
_entity.pdbx_description
1 polymer ?
#
loop_
_entity_poly.entity_id
_entity_poly.type
_entity_poly.pdbx_seq_one_letter_code
_entity_poly.pdbx_strand_id
1 'polypeptide(L)'
;MWFEDMVKVVVDVEREMAAIGGELHADAEALLIEDGSKSKNIWGANLYPWHPPQDRIEFTALINIRPSHNNPSMEILDEAIKAKVGQIIEKICL
;
A
#
# COMPACT_ATOMS: atom_id res chain seq x y z
N MET A 1 4.57 -10.88 -23.28
CA MET A 1 3.93 -11.14 -21.99
C MET A 1 4.78 -10.40 -20.97
N TRP A 2 4.36 -9.21 -20.54
CA TRP A 2 5.13 -8.38 -19.60
C TRP A 2 4.14 -7.79 -18.60
N PHE A 3 3.88 -8.53 -17.51
CA PHE A 3 3.14 -8.04 -16.34
C PHE A 3 4.07 -7.96 -15.12
N GLU A 4 5.39 -7.94 -15.30
CA GLU A 4 6.34 -8.43 -14.28
C GLU A 4 7.13 -7.38 -13.49
N ASP A 5 6.97 -6.09 -13.74
CA ASP A 5 7.82 -5.10 -13.05
C ASP A 5 7.18 -4.48 -11.79
N MET A 6 5.86 -4.62 -11.62
CA MET A 6 5.13 -3.97 -10.52
C MET A 6 4.04 -4.84 -9.93
N VAL A 7 3.99 -4.90 -8.59
CA VAL A 7 2.98 -5.58 -7.80
C VAL A 7 2.26 -4.55 -6.93
N LYS A 8 0.94 -4.56 -6.95
CA LYS A 8 0.13 -3.71 -6.07
C LYS A 8 0.13 -4.27 -4.66
N VAL A 9 0.33 -3.41 -3.68
CA VAL A 9 0.35 -3.77 -2.27
C VAL A 9 -0.58 -2.84 -1.50
N VAL A 10 -1.35 -3.42 -0.59
CA VAL A 10 -2.22 -2.67 0.32
C VAL A 10 -1.90 -3.11 1.75
N VAL A 11 -1.63 -2.14 2.63
CA VAL A 11 -1.10 -2.35 3.97
C VAL A 11 -2.09 -1.85 5.01
N ASP A 12 -2.37 -2.66 6.03
CA ASP A 12 -2.95 -2.18 7.28
C ASP A 12 -1.84 -1.78 8.26
N VAL A 13 -1.73 -0.48 8.54
CA VAL A 13 -0.70 0.04 9.44
C VAL A 13 -1.01 -0.16 10.93
N GLU A 14 -2.24 -0.43 11.33
CA GLU A 14 -2.58 -0.79 12.73
C GLU A 14 -2.24 -2.26 13.00
N ARG A 15 -2.56 -3.15 12.06
CA ARG A 15 -2.40 -4.61 12.20
C ARG A 15 -1.07 -5.16 11.66
N GLU A 16 -0.25 -4.32 11.01
CA GLU A 16 1.03 -4.70 10.40
C GLU A 16 0.94 -5.88 9.42
N MET A 17 -0.07 -5.85 8.55
CA MET A 17 -0.29 -6.86 7.52
C MET A 17 -0.45 -6.23 6.15
N ALA A 18 -0.21 -7.02 5.11
CA ALA A 18 -0.32 -6.59 3.73
C ALA A 18 -1.10 -7.61 2.89
N ALA A 19 -1.97 -7.10 2.03
CA ALA A 19 -2.53 -7.83 0.90
C ALA A 19 -1.71 -7.48 -0.35
N ILE A 20 -1.23 -8.51 -1.05
CA ILE A 20 -0.28 -8.38 -2.16
C ILE A 20 -0.90 -9.02 -3.40
N GLY A 21 -0.82 -8.32 -4.53
CA GLY A 21 -1.36 -8.80 -5.79
C GLY A 21 -2.84 -8.48 -5.98
N GLY A 22 -3.33 -8.74 -7.18
CA GLY A 22 -4.65 -8.30 -7.65
C GLY A 22 -4.55 -7.28 -8.78
N GLU A 23 -5.60 -7.18 -9.58
CA GLU A 23 -5.65 -6.22 -10.69
C GLU A 23 -5.77 -4.78 -10.17
N LEU A 24 -6.43 -4.57 -9.03
CA LEU A 24 -6.69 -3.26 -8.42
C LEU A 24 -6.38 -3.24 -6.91
N HIS A 25 -5.90 -2.09 -6.39
CA HIS A 25 -5.74 -1.90 -4.93
C HIS A 25 -7.08 -1.98 -4.18
N ALA A 26 -8.20 -1.70 -4.85
CA ALA A 26 -9.53 -1.78 -4.25
C ALA A 26 -9.90 -3.22 -3.85
N ASP A 27 -9.47 -4.22 -4.62
CA ASP A 27 -9.72 -5.63 -4.30
C ASP A 27 -8.96 -6.04 -3.04
N ALA A 28 -7.69 -5.63 -2.95
CA ALA A 28 -6.85 -5.87 -1.79
C ALA A 28 -7.33 -5.10 -0.54
N GLU A 29 -7.84 -3.86 -0.70
CA GLU A 29 -8.48 -3.12 0.38
C GLU A 29 -9.74 -3.85 0.88
N ALA A 30 -10.59 -4.34 -0.03
CA ALA A 30 -11.79 -5.09 0.34
C ALA A 30 -11.46 -6.35 1.14
N LEU A 31 -10.44 -7.10 0.73
CA LEU A 31 -9.98 -8.29 1.46
C LEU A 31 -9.52 -7.97 2.88
N LEU A 32 -8.76 -6.89 3.07
CA LEU A 32 -8.34 -6.46 4.41
C LEU A 32 -9.55 -6.03 5.25
N ILE A 33 -10.51 -5.32 4.66
CA ILE A 33 -11.74 -4.91 5.36
C ILE A 33 -12.56 -6.13 5.78
N GLU A 34 -12.71 -7.13 4.90
CA GLU A 34 -13.38 -8.40 5.21
C GLU A 34 -12.66 -9.18 6.33
N ASP A 35 -11.33 -9.11 6.38
CA ASP A 35 -10.50 -9.67 7.46
C ASP A 35 -10.53 -8.84 8.77
N GLY A 36 -11.26 -7.73 8.80
CA GLY A 36 -11.50 -6.90 9.99
C GLY A 36 -10.62 -5.65 10.11
N SER A 37 -9.88 -5.29 9.07
CA SER A 37 -9.13 -4.03 9.03
C SER A 37 -10.07 -2.83 8.92
N LYS A 38 -9.69 -1.72 9.57
CA LYS A 38 -10.43 -0.46 9.46
C LYS A 38 -9.90 0.31 8.26
N SER A 39 -10.78 0.74 7.36
CA SER A 39 -10.40 1.51 6.16
C SER A 39 -9.42 2.66 6.45
N LYS A 40 -9.59 3.39 7.57
CA LYS A 40 -8.69 4.47 7.99
C LYS A 40 -7.21 4.08 8.18
N ASN A 41 -6.92 2.79 8.40
CA ASN A 41 -5.56 2.27 8.60
C ASN A 41 -5.00 1.61 7.32
N ILE A 42 -5.81 1.50 6.26
CA ILE A 42 -5.43 0.81 5.05
C ILE A 42 -4.79 1.80 4.08
N TRP A 43 -3.62 1.50 3.53
CA TRP A 43 -2.88 2.36 2.61
C TRP A 43 -2.30 1.57 1.45
N GLY A 44 -2.40 2.12 0.23
CA GLY A 44 -1.93 1.48 -0.99
C GLY A 44 -0.55 1.97 -1.41
N ALA A 45 0.22 1.05 -2.00
CA ALA A 45 1.51 1.31 -2.62
C ALA A 45 1.70 0.41 -3.86
N ASN A 46 2.66 0.76 -4.71
CA ASN A 46 3.18 -0.09 -5.77
C ASN A 46 4.57 -0.56 -5.36
N LEU A 47 4.83 -1.86 -5.50
CA LEU A 47 6.11 -2.49 -5.24
C LEU A 47 6.74 -2.88 -6.58
N TYR A 48 7.98 -2.47 -6.80
CA TYR A 48 8.81 -2.85 -7.96
C TYR A 48 9.95 -3.75 -7.45
N PRO A 49 9.75 -5.08 -7.34
CA PRO A 49 10.69 -5.97 -6.64
C PRO A 49 12.10 -5.96 -7.25
N TRP A 50 12.18 -5.70 -8.55
CA TRP A 50 13.42 -5.69 -9.32
C TRP A 50 14.17 -4.35 -9.27
N HIS A 51 13.58 -3.32 -8.67
CA HIS A 51 14.23 -2.01 -8.51
C HIS A 51 15.15 -1.97 -7.27
N PRO A 52 16.15 -1.07 -7.25
CA PRO A 52 16.95 -0.79 -6.07
C PRO A 52 16.09 -0.42 -4.84
N PRO A 53 16.57 -0.65 -3.61
CA PRO A 53 15.83 -0.36 -2.36
C PRO A 53 15.23 1.04 -2.26
N GLN A 54 15.90 2.05 -2.81
CA GLN A 54 15.45 3.44 -2.78
C GLN A 54 14.29 3.75 -3.74
N ASP A 55 14.08 2.91 -4.78
CA ASP A 55 13.14 3.16 -5.88
C ASP A 55 12.09 2.06 -6.04
N ARG A 56 12.04 1.09 -5.11
CA ARG A 56 11.17 -0.08 -5.20
C ARG A 56 9.79 0.11 -4.62
N ILE A 57 9.55 1.12 -3.79
CA ILE A 57 8.23 1.37 -3.21
C ILE A 57 7.75 2.74 -3.67
N GLU A 58 6.62 2.77 -4.36
CA GLU A 58 5.93 3.98 -4.73
C GLU A 58 4.65 4.08 -3.91
N PHE A 59 4.54 5.11 -3.08
CA PHE A 59 3.44 5.29 -2.12
C PHE A 59 2.19 5.92 -2.75
N THR A 60 1.92 5.62 -4.01
CA THR A 60 0.79 6.18 -4.76
C THR A 60 -0.26 5.11 -5.05
N ALA A 61 -1.51 5.40 -4.70
CA ALA A 61 -2.65 4.55 -5.02
C ALA A 61 -3.95 5.36 -5.00
N LEU A 62 -4.94 4.97 -5.80
CA LEU A 62 -6.25 5.64 -5.82
C LEU A 62 -6.96 5.55 -4.47
N ILE A 63 -6.80 4.44 -3.74
CA ILE A 63 -7.42 4.23 -2.42
C ILE A 63 -6.90 5.20 -1.36
N ASN A 64 -5.75 5.86 -1.60
CA ASN A 64 -5.16 6.83 -0.68
C ASN A 64 -5.87 8.20 -0.73
N ILE A 65 -6.68 8.48 -1.77
CA ILE A 65 -7.40 9.75 -1.90
C ILE A 65 -8.52 9.80 -0.86
N ARG A 66 -8.25 10.44 0.28
CA ARG A 66 -9.13 10.53 1.44
C ARG A 66 -9.05 11.92 2.06
N PRO A 67 -9.79 12.92 1.52
CA PRO A 67 -9.83 14.27 2.07
C PRO A 67 -10.27 14.31 3.56
N SER A 68 -11.16 13.41 3.97
CA SER A 68 -11.62 13.28 5.36
C SER A 68 -10.55 12.79 6.34
N HIS A 69 -9.48 12.14 5.85
CA HIS A 69 -8.34 11.67 6.64
C HIS A 69 -7.09 12.53 6.42
N ASN A 70 -7.26 13.78 6.01
CA ASN A 70 -6.16 14.70 5.72
C ASN A 70 -5.21 14.22 4.60
N ASN A 71 -5.69 13.37 3.67
CA ASN A 71 -4.91 12.87 2.54
C ASN A 71 -5.64 13.08 1.19
N PRO A 72 -5.78 14.32 0.68
CA PRO A 72 -6.46 14.60 -0.59
C PRO A 72 -5.59 14.29 -1.83
N SER A 73 -4.69 13.31 -1.75
CA SER A 73 -3.75 12.93 -2.81
C SER A 73 -3.74 11.41 -3.00
N MET A 74 -3.26 10.95 -4.17
CA MET A 74 -2.93 9.53 -4.37
C MET A 74 -1.68 9.14 -3.58
N GLU A 75 -0.79 10.09 -3.33
CA GLU A 75 0.38 9.90 -2.49
C GLU A 75 -0.03 9.91 -1.00
N ILE A 76 0.63 9.09 -0.19
CA ILE A 76 0.57 9.20 1.26
C ILE A 76 1.34 10.45 1.69
N LEU A 77 0.64 11.47 2.18
CA LEU A 77 1.24 12.77 2.56
C LEU A 77 1.80 12.77 3.99
N ASP A 78 1.27 11.93 4.87
CA ASP A 78 1.78 11.80 6.23
C ASP A 78 3.06 10.94 6.22
N GLU A 79 4.19 11.56 6.55
CA GLU A 79 5.50 10.92 6.52
C GLU A 79 5.64 9.79 7.55
N ALA A 80 4.91 9.84 8.67
CA ALA A 80 4.94 8.75 9.64
C ALA A 80 4.18 7.52 9.12
N ILE A 81 3.05 7.73 8.43
CA ILE A 81 2.32 6.67 7.75
C ILE A 81 3.16 6.11 6.60
N LYS A 82 3.75 6.96 5.77
CA LYS A 82 4.62 6.56 4.66
C LYS A 82 5.78 5.68 5.14
N ALA A 83 6.48 6.11 6.20
CA ALA A 83 7.55 5.33 6.81
C ALA A 83 7.06 3.97 7.33
N LYS A 84 5.89 3.94 7.99
CA LYS A 84 5.32 2.70 8.53
C LYS A 84 4.90 1.72 7.43
N VAL A 85 4.29 2.21 6.34
CA VAL A 85 3.97 1.40 5.16
C VAL A 85 5.25 0.81 4.56
N GLY A 86 6.30 1.62 4.39
CA GLY A 86 7.59 1.16 3.87
C GLY A 86 8.19 0.04 4.72
N GLN A 87 8.24 0.23 6.03
CA GLN A 87 8.75 -0.79 6.98
C GLN A 87 7.97 -2.10 6.91
N ILE A 88 6.64 -2.05 6.82
CA ILE A 88 5.80 -3.26 6.73
C ILE A 88 6.04 -3.99 5.41
N ILE A 89 6.10 -3.27 4.29
CA ILE A 89 6.37 -3.87 2.97
C ILE A 89 7.74 -4.54 2.97
N GLU A 90 8.79 -3.86 3.46
CA GLU A 90 10.12 -4.44 3.55
C GLU A 90 10.17 -5.68 4.45
N LYS A 91 9.44 -5.68 5.58
CA LYS A 91 9.41 -6.82 6.51
C LYS A 91 8.71 -8.05 5.95
N ILE A 92 7.70 -7.87 5.10
CA ILE A 92 6.82 -8.96 4.63
C ILE A 92 7.23 -9.48 3.24
N CYS A 93 7.79 -8.62 2.40
CA CYS A 93 7.99 -8.92 0.98
C CYS A 93 9.47 -9.10 0.56
N LEU A 94 10.43 -8.74 1.42
CA LEU A 94 11.88 -8.68 1.10
C LEU A 94 12.73 -9.36 2.17
#